data_AF-A0A251W8H3-F1
#
_entry.id   AF-A0A251W8H3-F1
#
_cell.length_a   1.000
_cell.length_b   1.000
_cell.length_c   1.000
_cell.angle_alpha   90.00
_cell.angle_beta   90.00
_cell.angle_gamma   90.00
#
_symmetry.space_group_name_H-M   'P 1'
#
loop_
_entity.id
_entity.type
_entity.pdbx_description
1 polymer ?
#
loop_
_entity_poly.entity_id
_entity_poly.type
_entity_poly.pdbx_seq_one_letter_code
_entity_poly.pdbx_strand_id
1 'polypeptide(L)'
;MDITLSVYRSQVKLCRVGKSLAQTAASRKLMKDLFKTYLEQRASPYSLIQKVGLSSNMLKMMVRKYSEQLVYQPIEEIQFWFTYSNGVFLEPGYPPLYYNRKSSQQRIAPNTTAVGAIGEGIAGFLAQRLYQARKLARPTYDYPDIVMAAGSSIYLIEAKATTNSVDQMQQVIKNELGRLCVYVSGCTHLAPQTEVVGILMATALINSNTYSTYITEIQL
;
A
#
# COMPACT_ATOMS: atom_id res chain seq x y z
N MET A 1 6.44 2.14 22.31
CA MET A 1 7.31 1.52 21.30
C MET A 1 7.07 2.23 19.99
N ASP A 2 8.14 2.68 19.33
CA ASP A 2 8.05 3.49 18.12
C ASP A 2 8.39 2.64 16.89
N ILE A 3 7.49 2.65 15.91
CA ILE A 3 7.66 2.00 14.62
C ILE A 3 8.50 2.93 13.74
N THR A 4 9.56 2.41 13.14
CA THR A 4 10.37 3.12 12.15
C THR A 4 9.83 2.83 10.76
N LEU A 5 9.39 3.88 10.07
CA LEU A 5 8.82 3.82 8.73
C LEU A 5 9.79 4.44 7.73
N SER A 6 10.38 3.61 6.85
CA SER A 6 11.19 4.09 5.73
C SER A 6 10.30 4.37 4.53
N VAL A 7 10.35 5.58 3.99
CA VAL A 7 9.46 6.01 2.90
C VAL A 7 10.26 6.23 1.63
N TYR A 8 9.89 5.48 0.59
CA TYR A 8 10.47 5.54 -0.75
C TYR A 8 9.45 6.13 -1.71
N ARG A 9 9.92 6.92 -2.67
CA ARG A 9 9.06 7.56 -3.67
C ARG A 9 9.54 7.29 -5.09
N SER A 10 8.58 7.07 -5.97
CA SER A 10 8.69 7.06 -7.42
C SER A 10 7.57 7.91 -8.02
N GLN A 11 7.79 8.41 -9.22
CA GLN A 11 6.82 9.16 -10.01
C GLN A 11 6.66 8.54 -11.40
N VAL A 12 5.41 8.56 -11.87
CA VAL A 12 5.00 8.16 -13.22
C VAL A 12 4.24 9.33 -13.84
N LYS A 13 4.77 9.88 -14.94
CA LYS A 13 4.11 10.95 -15.70
C LYS A 13 3.50 10.41 -16.98
N LEU A 14 2.18 10.50 -17.11
CA LEU A 14 1.45 10.05 -18.29
C LEU A 14 1.25 11.20 -19.26
N CYS A 15 1.98 11.17 -20.39
CA CYS A 15 1.70 12.10 -21.48
C CYS A 15 0.41 11.71 -22.22
N ARG A 16 -0.03 12.52 -23.18
CA ARG A 16 -1.26 12.29 -23.98
C ARG A 16 -1.40 10.85 -24.48
N VAL A 17 -0.30 10.26 -25.00
CA VAL A 17 -0.28 8.86 -25.46
C VAL A 17 -0.56 7.89 -24.32
N GLY A 18 0.07 8.07 -23.15
CA GLY A 18 -0.16 7.25 -21.97
C GLY A 18 -1.60 7.32 -21.46
N LYS A 19 -2.23 8.49 -21.51
CA LYS A 19 -3.66 8.66 -21.16
C LYS A 19 -4.58 7.86 -22.09
N SER A 20 -4.37 7.97 -23.39
CA SER A 20 -5.15 7.21 -24.39
C SER A 20 -4.93 5.70 -24.26
N LEU A 21 -3.71 5.26 -23.96
CA LEU A 21 -3.42 3.86 -23.67
C LEU A 21 -4.12 3.38 -22.39
N ALA A 22 -4.10 4.16 -21.31
CA ALA A 22 -4.81 3.82 -20.08
C ALA A 22 -6.31 3.63 -20.32
N GLN A 23 -6.95 4.55 -21.04
CA GLN A 23 -8.38 4.46 -21.37
C GLN A 23 -8.74 3.21 -22.19
N THR A 24 -7.91 2.88 -23.18
CA THR A 24 -8.14 1.71 -24.03
C THR A 24 -7.79 0.39 -23.34
N ALA A 25 -6.83 0.40 -22.40
CA ALA A 25 -6.50 -0.73 -21.55
C ALA A 25 -7.66 -1.14 -20.62
N ALA A 26 -8.56 -0.21 -20.28
CA ALA A 26 -9.76 -0.51 -19.51
C ALA A 26 -10.66 -1.55 -20.19
N SER A 27 -10.76 -1.49 -21.53
CA SER A 27 -11.70 -2.31 -22.32
C SER A 27 -11.04 -3.47 -23.09
N ARG A 28 -9.74 -3.42 -23.37
CA ARG A 28 -9.06 -4.41 -24.24
C ARG A 28 -7.86 -5.06 -23.55
N LYS A 29 -7.84 -6.40 -23.45
CA LYS A 29 -6.75 -7.17 -22.81
C LYS A 29 -5.39 -6.92 -23.45
N LEU A 30 -5.30 -6.93 -24.79
CA LEU A 30 -4.05 -6.69 -25.52
C LEU A 30 -3.45 -5.30 -25.20
N MET A 31 -4.30 -4.29 -24.98
CA MET A 31 -3.86 -2.95 -24.61
C MET A 31 -3.35 -2.87 -23.17
N LYS A 32 -3.78 -3.79 -22.27
CA LYS A 32 -3.25 -3.86 -20.90
C LYS A 32 -1.77 -4.22 -20.90
N ASP A 33 -1.36 -5.18 -21.71
CA ASP A 33 0.05 -5.62 -21.78
C ASP A 33 0.93 -4.52 -22.37
N LEU A 34 0.49 -3.87 -23.45
CA LEU A 34 1.18 -2.71 -24.03
C LEU A 34 1.29 -1.55 -23.03
N PHE A 35 0.23 -1.28 -22.28
CA PHE A 35 0.23 -0.22 -21.28
C PHE A 35 1.15 -0.56 -20.10
N LYS A 36 1.22 -1.82 -19.68
CA LYS A 36 2.15 -2.28 -18.65
C LYS A 36 3.60 -2.03 -19.06
N THR A 37 3.97 -2.43 -20.28
CA THR A 37 5.31 -2.16 -20.84
C THR A 37 5.61 -0.66 -20.91
N TYR A 38 4.61 0.14 -21.30
CA TYR A 38 4.74 1.59 -21.34
C TYR A 38 5.01 2.19 -19.95
N LEU A 39 4.33 1.71 -18.91
CA LEU A 39 4.53 2.18 -17.53
C LEU A 39 5.92 1.82 -16.99
N GLU A 40 6.42 0.62 -17.27
CA GLU A 40 7.75 0.18 -16.81
C GLU A 40 8.88 1.06 -17.36
N GLN A 41 8.75 1.58 -18.58
CA GLN A 41 9.73 2.48 -19.20
C GLN A 41 9.66 3.92 -18.65
N ARG A 42 8.57 4.29 -17.97
CA ARG A 42 8.29 5.65 -17.51
C ARG A 42 8.37 5.83 -16.00
N ALA A 43 8.33 4.73 -15.24
CA ALA A 43 8.48 4.78 -13.80
C ALA A 43 9.92 5.15 -13.43
N SER A 44 10.08 6.22 -12.65
CA SER A 44 11.37 6.56 -12.06
C SER A 44 11.76 5.53 -10.99
N PRO A 45 13.06 5.30 -10.76
CA PRO A 45 13.50 4.40 -9.69
C PRO A 45 13.05 4.93 -8.33
N TYR A 46 12.77 4.02 -7.40
CA TYR A 46 12.44 4.39 -6.03
C TYR A 46 13.64 4.97 -5.30
N SER A 47 13.44 6.13 -4.69
CA SER A 47 14.44 6.79 -3.84
C SER A 47 13.90 6.95 -2.43
N LEU A 48 14.76 6.73 -1.42
CA LEU A 48 14.40 6.99 -0.03
C LEU A 48 14.23 8.50 0.16
N ILE A 49 13.05 8.95 0.57
CA ILE A 49 12.78 10.37 0.81
C ILE A 49 12.88 10.74 2.29
N GLN A 50 12.45 9.86 3.20
CA GLN A 50 12.51 10.11 4.64
C GLN A 50 12.36 8.82 5.45
N LYS A 51 12.80 8.89 6.72
CA LYS A 51 12.45 7.93 7.76
C LYS A 51 11.59 8.63 8.80
N VAL A 52 10.48 8.02 9.19
CA VAL A 52 9.50 8.60 10.13
C VAL A 52 9.33 7.67 11.32
N GLY A 53 9.43 8.22 12.52
CA GLY A 53 8.99 7.53 13.73
C GLY A 53 7.48 7.64 13.87
N LEU A 54 6.80 6.51 14.06
CA LEU A 54 5.35 6.41 14.23
C LEU A 54 5.06 5.66 15.53
N SER A 55 4.41 6.33 16.48
CA SER A 55 3.99 5.66 17.71
C SER A 55 2.86 4.67 17.43
N SER A 56 2.82 3.55 18.16
CA SER A 56 1.75 2.55 17.99
C SER A 56 0.36 3.14 18.24
N ASN A 57 0.21 4.09 19.18
CA ASN A 57 -1.06 4.76 19.45
C ASN A 57 -1.53 5.60 18.26
N MET A 58 -0.61 6.33 17.62
CA MET A 58 -0.94 7.06 16.39
C MET A 58 -1.37 6.10 15.29
N LEU A 59 -0.65 4.98 15.09
CA LEU A 59 -1.04 3.98 14.10
C LEU A 59 -2.42 3.40 14.39
N LYS A 60 -2.75 3.06 15.65
CA LYS A 60 -4.11 2.60 16.03
C LYS A 60 -5.19 3.60 15.64
N MET A 61 -4.97 4.87 15.91
CA MET A 61 -5.91 5.93 15.52
C MET A 61 -6.05 6.03 14.02
N MET A 62 -4.94 5.92 13.28
CA MET A 62 -4.96 5.98 11.82
C MET A 62 -5.66 4.76 11.21
N VAL A 63 -5.44 3.56 11.75
CA VAL A 63 -6.18 2.35 11.33
C VAL A 63 -7.67 2.50 11.57
N ARG A 64 -8.10 3.01 12.73
CA ARG A 64 -9.54 3.27 12.99
C ARG A 64 -10.14 4.28 12.02
N LYS A 65 -9.36 5.29 11.62
CA LYS A 65 -9.83 6.36 10.73
C LYS A 65 -9.82 5.93 9.24
N TYR A 66 -8.83 5.13 8.85
CA TYR A 66 -8.50 4.85 7.46
C TYR A 66 -8.51 3.37 7.11
N SER A 67 -8.94 2.45 7.96
CA SER A 67 -9.22 1.09 7.53
C SER A 67 -10.68 0.86 7.14
N GLU A 68 -10.90 -0.02 6.15
CA GLU A 68 -12.24 -0.46 5.73
C GLU A 68 -12.71 -1.57 6.67
N GLN A 69 -11.75 -2.40 7.06
CA GLN A 69 -11.99 -3.61 7.79
C GLN A 69 -12.07 -3.30 9.28
N LEU A 70 -13.12 -3.85 9.91
CA LEU A 70 -13.24 -3.80 11.36
C LEU A 70 -12.25 -4.80 11.96
N VAL A 71 -11.05 -4.32 12.32
CA VAL A 71 -10.03 -5.13 13.01
C VAL A 71 -9.86 -4.60 14.43
N TYR A 72 -10.02 -5.49 15.42
CA TYR A 72 -10.02 -5.10 16.84
C TYR A 72 -8.63 -4.67 17.34
N GLN A 73 -7.61 -5.49 17.12
CA GLN A 73 -6.23 -5.26 17.58
C GLN A 73 -5.19 -5.61 16.49
N PRO A 74 -5.19 -4.88 15.36
CA PRO A 74 -4.38 -5.25 14.19
C PRO A 74 -2.88 -5.21 14.48
N ILE A 75 -2.42 -4.25 15.31
CA ILE A 75 -0.98 -4.10 15.60
C ILE A 75 -0.50 -5.23 16.49
N GLU A 76 -1.23 -5.51 17.57
CA GLU A 76 -0.91 -6.58 18.52
C GLU A 76 -0.91 -7.94 17.84
N GLU A 77 -1.87 -8.18 16.95
CA GLU A 77 -1.98 -9.44 16.20
C GLU A 77 -0.78 -9.66 15.27
N ILE A 78 -0.37 -8.64 14.52
CA ILE A 78 0.81 -8.73 13.65
C ILE A 78 2.11 -8.82 14.46
N GLN A 79 2.22 -8.13 15.60
CA GLN A 79 3.36 -8.24 16.50
C GLN A 79 3.47 -9.65 17.12
N PHE A 80 2.33 -10.21 17.53
CA PHE A 80 2.26 -11.58 18.02
C PHE A 80 2.69 -12.56 16.93
N TRP A 81 2.20 -12.38 15.70
CA TRP A 81 2.61 -13.19 14.57
C TRP A 81 4.12 -13.11 14.32
N PHE A 82 4.74 -11.91 14.30
CA PHE A 82 6.21 -11.79 14.16
C PHE A 82 6.97 -12.49 15.29
N THR A 83 6.48 -12.38 16.52
CA THR A 83 7.08 -13.02 17.70
C THR A 83 7.01 -14.55 17.57
N TYR A 84 5.86 -15.06 17.17
CA TYR A 84 5.63 -16.48 16.92
C TYR A 84 6.45 -16.98 15.74
N SER A 85 6.46 -16.25 14.62
CA SER A 85 7.19 -16.59 13.40
C SER A 85 8.70 -16.58 13.60
N ASN A 86 9.21 -15.91 14.64
CA ASN A 86 10.61 -15.92 15.05
C ASN A 86 10.96 -17.09 15.99
N GLY A 87 9.96 -17.80 16.55
CA GLY A 87 10.17 -18.99 17.37
C GLY A 87 10.36 -18.72 18.85
N VAL A 88 9.88 -17.58 19.35
CA VAL A 88 10.01 -17.19 20.77
C VAL A 88 9.25 -18.15 21.70
N PHE A 89 8.21 -18.83 21.21
CA PHE A 89 7.40 -19.78 21.98
C PHE A 89 7.88 -21.24 21.87
N LEU A 90 9.09 -21.47 21.36
CA LEU A 90 9.70 -22.80 21.31
C LEU A 90 10.39 -23.09 22.63
N GLU A 91 9.85 -24.00 23.45
CA GLU A 91 10.50 -24.44 24.68
C GLU A 91 11.73 -25.30 24.37
N PRO A 92 12.90 -24.97 24.94
CA PRO A 92 14.10 -25.81 24.81
C PRO A 92 13.84 -27.22 25.34
N GLY A 93 14.10 -28.25 24.53
CA GLY A 93 13.96 -29.65 24.93
C GLY A 93 12.63 -30.31 24.60
N TYR A 94 11.61 -29.55 24.17
CA TYR A 94 10.35 -30.14 23.69
C TYR A 94 10.50 -30.71 22.26
N PRO A 95 9.94 -31.89 21.97
CA PRO A 95 10.03 -32.49 20.64
C PRO A 95 9.44 -31.57 19.56
N PRO A 96 10.07 -31.46 18.36
CA PRO A 96 9.56 -30.66 17.24
C PRO A 96 8.15 -31.04 16.74
N LEU A 97 7.59 -32.16 17.22
CA LEU A 97 6.23 -32.60 16.93
C LEU A 97 5.16 -31.67 17.55
N TYR A 98 5.48 -30.98 18.65
CA TYR A 98 4.58 -30.04 19.31
C TYR A 98 4.66 -28.62 18.72
N TYR A 99 5.73 -28.35 17.97
CA TYR A 99 5.96 -27.08 17.31
C TYR A 99 5.92 -27.28 15.81
N ASN A 100 4.76 -27.02 15.20
CA ASN A 100 4.57 -27.02 13.75
C ASN A 100 5.47 -25.96 13.09
N ARG A 101 6.74 -26.32 12.86
CA ARG A 101 7.72 -25.45 12.20
C ARG A 101 8.67 -26.19 11.25
N LYS A 102 8.69 -27.53 11.27
CA LYS A 102 9.61 -28.35 10.45
C LYS A 102 9.04 -28.93 9.16
N SER A 103 7.73 -28.91 8.92
CA SER A 103 7.23 -29.17 7.58
C SER A 103 7.19 -27.86 6.81
N SER A 104 7.86 -27.81 5.67
CA SER A 104 7.84 -26.72 4.69
C SER A 104 6.43 -26.37 4.16
N GLN A 105 5.38 -27.03 4.66
CA GLN A 105 4.03 -27.01 4.11
C GLN A 105 3.01 -26.20 4.94
N GLN A 106 3.30 -25.82 6.19
CA GLN A 106 2.38 -25.01 7.00
C GLN A 106 3.10 -23.90 7.76
N ARG A 107 3.52 -22.86 7.03
CA ARG A 107 3.81 -21.56 7.66
C ARG A 107 2.48 -20.97 8.14
N ILE A 108 2.36 -20.70 9.44
CA ILE A 108 1.22 -19.95 9.97
C ILE A 108 1.20 -18.59 9.26
N ALA A 109 0.17 -18.37 8.45
CA ALA A 109 -0.02 -17.14 7.72
C ALA A 109 -0.43 -16.01 8.67
N PRO A 110 0.04 -14.79 8.45
CA PRO A 110 -0.46 -13.64 9.18
C PRO A 110 -1.92 -13.36 8.82
N ASN A 111 -2.64 -12.70 9.71
CA ASN A 111 -3.97 -12.19 9.40
C ASN A 111 -3.86 -11.09 8.34
N THR A 112 -4.22 -11.43 7.10
CA THR A 112 -4.16 -10.53 5.94
C THR A 112 -5.03 -9.29 6.12
N THR A 113 -6.13 -9.41 6.85
CA THR A 113 -7.04 -8.31 7.22
C THR A 113 -6.31 -7.30 8.10
N ALA A 114 -5.59 -7.78 9.12
CA ALA A 114 -4.81 -6.93 10.00
C ALA A 114 -3.65 -6.24 9.25
N VAL A 115 -2.97 -6.97 8.35
CA VAL A 115 -1.92 -6.40 7.47
C VAL A 115 -2.49 -5.30 6.59
N GLY A 116 -3.63 -5.56 5.92
CA GLY A 116 -4.33 -4.58 5.08
C GLY A 116 -4.70 -3.33 5.87
N ALA A 117 -5.34 -3.49 7.03
CA ALA A 117 -5.74 -2.40 7.89
C ALA A 117 -4.57 -1.51 8.32
N ILE A 118 -3.42 -2.10 8.66
CA ILE A 118 -2.18 -1.35 8.96
C ILE A 118 -1.70 -0.60 7.72
N GLY A 119 -1.71 -1.23 6.55
CA GLY A 119 -1.34 -0.62 5.27
C GLY A 119 -2.16 0.63 4.96
N GLU A 120 -3.48 0.55 5.08
CA GLU A 120 -4.40 1.66 4.86
C GLU A 120 -4.21 2.78 5.91
N GLY A 121 -3.98 2.40 7.18
CA GLY A 121 -3.65 3.35 8.24
C GLY A 121 -2.36 4.13 7.96
N ILE A 122 -1.32 3.44 7.50
CA ILE A 122 -0.05 4.06 7.10
C ILE A 122 -0.24 4.94 5.87
N ALA A 123 -1.02 4.51 4.89
CA ALA A 123 -1.32 5.29 3.70
C ALA A 123 -2.02 6.60 4.07
N GLY A 124 -3.05 6.54 4.92
CA GLY A 124 -3.72 7.73 5.44
C GLY A 124 -2.79 8.65 6.24
N PHE A 125 -1.94 8.10 7.11
CA PHE A 125 -0.95 8.88 7.87
C PHE A 125 0.03 9.62 6.96
N LEU A 126 0.65 8.91 6.02
CA LEU A 126 1.59 9.48 5.06
C LEU A 126 0.91 10.50 4.16
N ALA A 127 -0.32 10.24 3.74
CA ALA A 127 -1.07 11.14 2.89
C ALA A 127 -1.31 12.51 3.57
N GLN A 128 -1.70 12.48 4.85
CA GLN A 128 -1.86 13.70 5.65
C GLN A 128 -0.52 14.41 5.86
N ARG A 129 0.56 13.66 6.12
CA ARG A 129 1.86 14.25 6.46
C ARG A 129 2.60 14.83 5.25
N LEU A 130 2.60 14.12 4.13
CA LEU A 130 3.38 14.46 2.94
C LEU A 130 2.64 15.41 2.00
N TYR A 131 1.34 15.19 1.81
CA TYR A 131 0.54 15.96 0.85
C TYR A 131 -0.39 16.98 1.52
N GLN A 132 -0.38 17.05 2.86
CA GLN A 132 -1.32 17.87 3.64
C GLN A 132 -2.79 17.56 3.30
N ALA A 133 -3.04 16.34 2.80
CA ALA A 133 -4.35 15.96 2.32
C ALA A 133 -5.30 15.65 3.48
N ARG A 134 -6.58 15.99 3.32
CA ARG A 134 -7.65 15.67 4.27
C ARG A 134 -8.58 14.65 3.65
N LYS A 135 -8.96 13.64 4.44
CA LYS A 135 -9.90 12.59 4.02
C LYS A 135 -11.23 13.23 3.63
N LEU A 136 -11.68 12.95 2.40
CA LEU A 136 -13.02 13.30 1.94
C LEU A 136 -13.96 12.11 2.07
N ALA A 137 -13.55 10.99 1.49
CA ALA A 137 -14.38 9.80 1.42
C ALA A 137 -13.53 8.54 1.53
N ARG A 138 -14.21 7.46 1.86
CA ARG A 138 -13.69 6.10 1.75
C ARG A 138 -14.70 5.28 0.95
N PRO A 139 -14.45 5.00 -0.33
CA PRO A 139 -15.23 4.04 -1.08
C PRO A 139 -15.26 2.69 -0.34
N THR A 140 -16.43 2.06 -0.26
CA THR A 140 -16.59 0.76 0.39
C THR A 140 -16.76 -0.29 -0.69
N TYR A 141 -16.01 -1.39 -0.62
CA TYR A 141 -15.97 -2.44 -1.63
C TYR A 141 -15.66 -1.97 -3.05
N ASP A 142 -14.98 -0.82 -3.19
CA ASP A 142 -14.69 -0.19 -4.48
C ASP A 142 -13.33 0.50 -4.48
N TYR A 143 -12.91 0.98 -5.65
CA TYR A 143 -11.61 1.59 -5.92
C TYR A 143 -11.72 3.12 -6.04
N PRO A 144 -10.82 3.93 -5.45
CA PRO A 144 -9.65 3.55 -4.64
C PRO A 144 -9.99 3.38 -3.15
N ASP A 145 -9.05 2.87 -2.35
CA ASP A 145 -9.24 2.70 -0.90
C ASP A 145 -9.57 4.01 -0.15
N ILE A 146 -8.94 5.13 -0.53
CA ILE A 146 -9.13 6.44 0.15
C ILE A 146 -9.17 7.58 -0.87
N VAL A 147 -10.12 8.51 -0.70
CA VAL A 147 -10.17 9.77 -1.44
C VAL A 147 -9.87 10.93 -0.50
N MET A 148 -8.89 11.76 -0.86
CA MET A 148 -8.45 12.91 -0.06
C MET A 148 -8.33 14.18 -0.89
N ALA A 149 -8.29 15.34 -0.24
CA ALA A 149 -8.13 16.63 -0.91
C ALA A 149 -7.11 17.53 -0.22
N ALA A 150 -6.36 18.31 -1.00
CA ALA A 150 -5.57 19.45 -0.53
C ALA A 150 -5.65 20.58 -1.56
N GLY A 151 -6.13 21.76 -1.16
CA GLY A 151 -6.31 22.88 -2.09
C GLY A 151 -7.25 22.52 -3.24
N SER A 152 -6.78 22.70 -4.47
CA SER A 152 -7.48 22.34 -5.72
C SER A 152 -7.20 20.93 -6.22
N SER A 153 -6.50 20.11 -5.43
CA SER A 153 -6.06 18.78 -5.83
C SER A 153 -6.83 17.69 -5.08
N ILE A 154 -7.25 16.66 -5.81
CA ILE A 154 -7.87 15.44 -5.30
C ILE A 154 -6.89 14.29 -5.44
N TYR A 155 -6.71 13.55 -4.35
CA TYR A 155 -5.84 12.40 -4.28
C TYR A 155 -6.67 11.12 -4.23
N LEU A 156 -6.45 10.26 -5.22
CA LEU A 156 -6.99 8.90 -5.29
C LEU A 156 -5.92 7.96 -4.75
N ILE A 157 -6.11 7.44 -3.53
CA ILE A 157 -5.08 6.70 -2.82
C ILE A 157 -5.46 5.24 -2.72
N GLU A 158 -4.63 4.40 -3.33
CA GLU A 158 -4.70 2.95 -3.23
C GLU A 158 -3.61 2.45 -2.28
N ALA A 159 -3.99 1.62 -1.32
CA ALA A 159 -3.11 1.05 -0.32
C ALA A 159 -2.95 -0.47 -0.51
N LYS A 160 -1.72 -0.95 -0.36
CA LYS A 160 -1.40 -2.37 -0.31
C LYS A 160 -0.43 -2.64 0.82
N ALA A 161 -0.51 -3.80 1.44
CA ALA A 161 0.44 -4.19 2.47
C ALA A 161 0.78 -5.68 2.43
N THR A 162 1.98 -6.01 2.90
CA THR A 162 2.47 -7.40 3.00
C THR A 162 3.46 -7.55 4.15
N THR A 163 3.63 -8.78 4.60
CA THR A 163 4.65 -9.21 5.59
C THR A 163 5.75 -10.07 4.96
N ASN A 164 5.68 -10.34 3.66
CA ASN A 164 6.51 -11.36 3.01
C ASN A 164 7.89 -10.83 2.60
N SER A 165 7.94 -10.03 1.53
CA SER A 165 9.20 -9.46 1.01
C SER A 165 8.98 -8.17 0.22
N VAL A 166 10.05 -7.39 0.09
CA VAL A 166 10.09 -6.18 -0.74
C VAL A 166 9.89 -6.52 -2.23
N ASP A 167 10.42 -7.64 -2.71
CA ASP A 167 10.27 -8.04 -4.12
C ASP A 167 8.81 -8.33 -4.49
N GLN A 168 8.08 -9.02 -3.60
CA GLN A 168 6.64 -9.23 -3.79
C GLN A 168 5.87 -7.91 -3.80
N MET A 169 6.30 -6.94 -3.00
CA MET A 169 5.70 -5.61 -2.98
C MET A 169 5.90 -4.88 -4.31
N GLN A 170 7.08 -4.96 -4.91
CA GLN A 170 7.32 -4.37 -6.24
C GLN A 170 6.41 -5.00 -7.31
N GLN A 171 6.18 -6.31 -7.23
CA GLN A 171 5.25 -6.99 -8.13
C GLN A 171 3.79 -6.54 -7.93
N VAL A 172 3.36 -6.39 -6.67
CA VAL A 172 2.03 -5.84 -6.35
C VAL A 172 1.88 -4.43 -6.91
N ILE A 173 2.88 -3.57 -6.74
CA ILE A 173 2.90 -2.22 -7.30
C ILE A 173 2.71 -2.26 -8.82
N LYS A 174 3.50 -3.09 -9.53
CA LYS A 174 3.41 -3.21 -10.99
C LYS A 174 2.03 -3.67 -11.46
N ASN A 175 1.38 -4.56 -10.72
CA ASN A 175 0.06 -5.08 -11.07
C ASN A 175 -1.04 -4.04 -10.84
N GLU A 176 -0.96 -3.26 -9.75
CA GLU A 176 -1.96 -2.24 -9.42
C GLU A 176 -1.77 -0.91 -10.16
N LEU A 177 -0.54 -0.59 -10.57
CA LEU A 177 -0.21 0.68 -11.22
C LEU A 177 -1.06 0.92 -12.47
N GLY A 178 -1.24 -0.12 -13.29
CA GLY A 178 -2.08 -0.05 -14.49
C GLY A 178 -3.53 0.29 -14.17
N ARG A 179 -4.10 -0.37 -13.14
CA ARG A 179 -5.47 -0.13 -12.69
C ARG A 179 -5.63 1.30 -12.16
N LEU A 180 -4.72 1.77 -11.32
CA LEU A 180 -4.78 3.14 -10.79
C LEU A 180 -4.72 4.19 -11.91
N CYS A 181 -3.81 4.02 -12.87
CA CYS A 181 -3.69 4.94 -14.00
C CYS A 181 -4.98 5.05 -14.83
N VAL A 182 -5.68 3.92 -15.03
CA VAL A 182 -6.98 3.89 -15.71
C VAL A 182 -8.00 4.75 -14.95
N TYR A 183 -8.12 4.54 -13.64
CA TYR A 183 -9.05 5.28 -12.78
C TYR A 183 -8.75 6.78 -12.74
N VAL A 184 -7.49 7.16 -12.51
CA VAL A 184 -7.05 8.57 -12.47
C VAL A 184 -7.33 9.27 -13.79
N SER A 185 -7.07 8.59 -14.91
CA SER A 185 -7.38 9.10 -16.25
C SER A 185 -8.88 9.33 -16.43
N GLY A 186 -9.73 8.39 -15.98
CA GLY A 186 -11.18 8.54 -16.02
C GLY A 186 -11.69 9.72 -15.19
N CYS A 187 -11.24 9.84 -13.94
CA CYS A 187 -11.67 10.92 -13.03
C CYS A 187 -11.30 12.32 -13.53
N THR A 188 -10.14 12.45 -14.17
CA THR A 188 -9.67 13.74 -14.70
C THR A 188 -10.58 14.28 -15.81
N HIS A 189 -11.25 13.41 -16.56
CA HIS A 189 -12.25 13.83 -17.54
C HIS A 189 -13.54 14.34 -16.90
N LEU A 190 -13.90 13.83 -15.72
CA LEU A 190 -15.12 14.23 -15.01
C LEU A 190 -14.95 15.57 -14.28
N ALA A 191 -13.74 15.89 -13.83
CA ALA A 191 -13.43 17.12 -13.09
C ALA A 191 -12.24 17.86 -13.72
N PRO A 192 -12.39 18.47 -14.92
CA PRO A 192 -11.28 19.05 -15.68
C PRO A 192 -10.63 20.27 -15.03
N GLN A 193 -11.31 20.92 -14.07
CA GLN A 193 -10.79 22.07 -13.33
C GLN A 193 -10.04 21.67 -12.05
N THR A 194 -10.04 20.38 -11.71
CA THR A 194 -9.47 19.84 -10.48
C THR A 194 -8.27 18.98 -10.83
N GLU A 195 -7.13 19.19 -10.16
CA GLU A 195 -5.98 18.32 -10.34
C GLU A 195 -6.26 16.97 -9.67
N VAL A 196 -6.32 15.89 -10.45
CA VAL A 196 -6.48 14.53 -9.91
C VAL A 196 -5.13 13.82 -9.92
N VAL A 197 -4.66 13.44 -8.74
CA VAL A 197 -3.38 12.74 -8.54
C VAL A 197 -3.66 11.33 -8.03
N GLY A 198 -3.12 10.34 -8.73
CA GLY A 198 -3.13 8.97 -8.24
C GLY A 198 -1.96 8.72 -7.29
N ILE A 199 -2.22 8.07 -6.16
CA ILE A 199 -1.17 7.64 -5.24
C ILE A 199 -1.34 6.15 -4.95
N LEU A 200 -0.35 5.35 -5.32
CA LEU A 200 -0.26 3.95 -4.91
C LEU A 200 0.75 3.84 -3.77
N MET A 201 0.30 3.43 -2.58
CA MET A 201 1.14 3.22 -1.41
C MET A 201 1.20 1.74 -1.06
N ALA A 202 2.37 1.14 -1.22
CA ALA A 202 2.58 -0.26 -0.86
C ALA A 202 3.50 -0.34 0.37
N THR A 203 3.05 -0.97 1.44
CA THR A 203 3.76 -1.04 2.73
C THR A 203 4.18 -2.46 3.10
N ALA A 204 5.48 -2.69 3.21
CA ALA A 204 6.06 -3.94 3.69
C ALA A 204 6.31 -3.85 5.20
N LEU A 205 5.69 -4.74 5.95
CA LEU A 205 5.94 -4.93 7.37
C LEU A 205 7.12 -5.91 7.49
N ILE A 206 8.31 -5.42 7.78
CA ILE A 206 9.55 -6.24 7.76
C ILE A 206 9.69 -7.03 9.07
N ASN A 207 9.38 -6.38 10.18
CA ASN A 207 9.34 -6.98 11.51
C ASN A 207 8.35 -6.19 12.39
N SER A 208 8.32 -6.45 13.70
CA SER A 208 7.38 -5.82 14.64
C SER A 208 7.48 -4.29 14.76
N ASN A 209 8.60 -3.68 14.36
CA ASN A 209 8.87 -2.25 14.55
C ASN A 209 9.46 -1.54 13.33
N THR A 210 9.70 -2.23 12.21
CA THR A 210 10.37 -1.67 11.03
C THR A 210 9.52 -1.93 9.80
N TYR A 211 9.01 -0.86 9.21
CA TYR A 211 8.17 -0.90 8.01
C TYR A 211 8.83 -0.11 6.88
N SER A 212 8.53 -0.49 5.65
CA SER A 212 8.95 0.22 4.44
C SER A 212 7.76 0.50 3.54
N THR A 213 7.50 1.76 3.22
CA THR A 213 6.43 2.16 2.30
C THR A 213 7.00 2.71 1.00
N TYR A 214 6.47 2.22 -0.10
CA TYR A 214 6.79 2.62 -1.46
C TYR A 214 5.60 3.40 -2.03
N ILE A 215 5.82 4.67 -2.35
CA ILE A 215 4.82 5.56 -2.90
C ILE A 215 5.08 5.75 -4.39
N THR A 216 4.11 5.39 -5.24
CA THR A 216 4.08 5.81 -6.65
C THR A 216 3.08 6.94 -6.81
N GLU A 217 3.56 8.10 -7.25
CA GLU A 217 2.69 9.21 -7.67
C GLU A 217 2.43 9.12 -9.17
N ILE A 218 1.16 9.19 -9.57
CA ILE A 218 0.74 9.22 -10.96
C ILE A 218 0.24 10.61 -11.27
N GLN A 219 0.96 11.29 -12.16
CA GLN A 219 0.61 12.61 -12.66
C GLN A 219 0.22 12.51 -14.14
N LEU A 220 -0.80 13.29 -14.50
CA LEU A 220 -1.39 13.35 -15.83
C LEU A 220 -1.00 14.64 -16.54
#